data_AF-A0A7S2T208-F1
#
_entry.id   AF-A0A7S2T208-F1
#
_cell.length_a   1.000
_cell.length_b   1.000
_cell.length_c   1.000
_cell.angle_alpha   90.00
_cell.angle_beta   90.00
_cell.angle_gamma   90.00
#
_symmetry.space_group_name_H-M   'P 1'
#
loop_
_entity.id
_entity.type
_entity.pdbx_description
1 polymer ?
#
loop_
_entity_poly.entity_id
_entity_poly.type
_entity_poly.pdbx_seq_one_letter_code
_entity_poly.pdbx_strand_id
1 'polypeptide(L)'
;STHTQGGQTTFENCTFSDTSAGLGLGGVILTEARSVNRFHRCRFENPRAGLGGVAHVAHNTLTLLSESSVTGSLAQSGGGSVFAAGEAIVDVFGLTATGSGTVSGRGGFAAAGDRSQVVLRDVSIAGATAE
;
A
#
# COMPACT_ATOMS: atom_id res chain seq x y z
N SER A 1 10.98 -6.20 -1.93
CA SER A 1 9.74 -5.78 -2.61
C SER A 1 9.20 -6.94 -3.44
N THR A 2 7.99 -6.79 -3.96
CA THR A 2 7.23 -7.80 -4.70
C THR A 2 6.57 -7.10 -5.90
N HIS A 3 6.54 -7.78 -7.03
CA HIS A 3 5.84 -7.32 -8.24
C HIS A 3 5.03 -8.48 -8.79
N THR A 4 3.73 -8.28 -8.98
CA THR A 4 2.84 -9.28 -9.56
C THR A 4 2.16 -8.73 -10.80
N GLN A 5 2.29 -9.47 -11.90
CA GLN A 5 1.70 -9.15 -13.19
C GLN A 5 1.03 -10.40 -13.76
N GLY A 6 -0.31 -10.39 -13.88
CA GLY A 6 -1.08 -11.51 -14.42
C GLY A 6 -1.11 -12.76 -13.54
N GLY A 7 -1.09 -12.61 -12.20
CA GLY A 7 -0.97 -13.76 -11.30
C GLY A 7 -1.62 -13.58 -9.93
N GLN A 8 -1.48 -14.61 -9.10
CA GLN A 8 -1.91 -14.56 -7.70
C GLN A 8 -0.73 -14.83 -6.78
N THR A 9 -0.57 -14.03 -5.74
CA THR A 9 0.46 -14.24 -4.72
C THR A 9 -0.11 -14.11 -3.32
N THR A 10 0.45 -14.90 -2.40
CA THR A 10 0.11 -14.87 -0.99
C THR A 10 1.39 -14.78 -0.18
N PHE A 11 1.42 -13.85 0.78
CA PHE A 11 2.48 -13.68 1.74
C PHE A 11 1.87 -13.78 3.15
N GLU A 12 2.46 -14.63 3.98
CA GLU A 12 2.01 -14.86 5.36
C GLU A 12 3.19 -14.67 6.31
N ASN A 13 2.97 -13.95 7.41
CA ASN A 13 3.98 -13.75 8.46
C ASN A 13 5.33 -13.19 7.95
N CYS A 14 5.29 -12.38 6.89
CA CYS A 14 6.48 -11.80 6.27
C CYS A 14 6.77 -10.40 6.81
N THR A 15 8.05 -10.06 6.95
CA THR A 15 8.51 -8.70 7.25
C THR A 15 9.22 -8.10 6.03
N PHE A 16 8.85 -6.88 5.68
CA PHE A 16 9.48 -6.07 4.65
C PHE A 16 9.98 -4.78 5.30
N SER A 17 11.29 -4.58 5.38
CA SER A 17 11.91 -3.45 6.05
C SER A 17 12.80 -2.63 5.11
N ASP A 18 12.75 -1.31 5.26
CA ASP A 18 13.62 -0.34 4.57
C ASP A 18 13.62 -0.48 3.04
N THR A 19 12.49 -0.89 2.47
CA THR A 19 12.33 -1.06 1.03
C THR A 19 12.04 0.28 0.37
N SER A 20 12.73 0.60 -0.73
CA SER A 20 12.52 1.85 -1.47
C SER A 20 12.40 1.61 -2.96
N ALA A 21 11.38 2.20 -3.58
CA ALA A 21 11.26 2.29 -5.03
C ALA A 21 11.79 3.63 -5.59
N GLY A 22 12.39 4.48 -4.75
CA GLY A 22 12.77 5.84 -5.12
C GLY A 22 11.54 6.64 -5.56
N LEU A 23 11.56 7.17 -6.79
CA LEU A 23 10.42 7.87 -7.42
C LEU A 23 9.42 6.90 -8.07
N GLY A 24 9.62 5.59 -7.94
CA GLY A 24 8.79 4.54 -8.53
C GLY A 24 7.48 4.26 -7.77
N LEU A 25 6.92 3.08 -8.03
CA LEU A 25 5.60 2.67 -7.55
C LEU A 25 5.74 1.61 -6.47
N GLY A 26 5.05 1.77 -5.33
CA GLY A 26 4.93 0.75 -4.31
C GLY A 26 6.27 0.33 -3.71
N GLY A 27 6.63 0.86 -2.53
CA GLY A 27 7.93 0.54 -1.92
C GLY A 27 8.12 -0.95 -1.65
N VAL A 28 7.02 -1.66 -1.40
CA VAL A 28 6.99 -3.11 -1.17
C VAL A 28 6.16 -3.83 -2.23
N ILE A 29 4.97 -3.33 -2.54
CA ILE A 29 3.96 -4.06 -3.32
C ILE A 29 3.66 -3.28 -4.60
N LEU A 30 3.96 -3.89 -5.74
CA LEU A 30 3.44 -3.45 -7.04
C LEU A 30 2.53 -4.55 -7.61
N THR A 31 1.26 -4.21 -7.84
CA THR A 31 0.25 -5.17 -8.35
C THR A 31 -0.38 -4.60 -9.61
N GLU A 32 -0.25 -5.33 -10.72
CA GLU A 32 -0.76 -4.92 -12.03
C GLU A 32 -1.42 -6.07 -12.81
N ALA A 33 -2.07 -5.74 -13.92
CA ALA A 33 -2.56 -6.68 -14.92
C ALA A 33 -3.49 -7.79 -14.36
N ARG A 34 -4.60 -7.41 -13.74
CA ARG A 34 -5.63 -8.35 -13.21
C ARG A 34 -5.11 -9.37 -12.19
N SER A 35 -4.03 -9.03 -11.50
CA SER A 35 -3.49 -9.82 -10.39
C SER A 35 -4.34 -9.74 -9.12
N VAL A 36 -4.23 -10.78 -8.30
CA VAL A 36 -4.83 -10.84 -6.95
C VAL A 36 -3.76 -11.16 -5.91
N ASN A 37 -3.51 -10.24 -4.99
CA ASN A 37 -2.46 -10.38 -3.98
C ASN A 37 -3.04 -10.42 -2.57
N ARG A 38 -2.46 -11.25 -1.70
CA ARG A 38 -2.84 -11.36 -0.29
C ARG A 38 -1.61 -11.21 0.60
N PHE A 39 -1.69 -10.30 1.55
CA PHE A 39 -0.70 -10.14 2.61
C PHE A 39 -1.43 -10.31 3.95
N HIS A 40 -0.99 -11.29 4.72
CA HIS A 40 -1.62 -11.68 5.96
C HIS A 40 -0.59 -11.75 7.08
N ARG A 41 -0.86 -11.02 8.18
CA ARG A 41 0.07 -10.93 9.32
C ARG A 41 1.47 -10.47 8.92
N CYS A 42 1.54 -9.57 7.94
CA CYS A 42 2.79 -9.00 7.47
C CYS A 42 3.15 -7.73 8.24
N ARG A 43 4.44 -7.39 8.22
CA ARG A 43 4.97 -6.14 8.76
C ARG A 43 5.68 -5.36 7.65
N PHE A 44 5.31 -4.09 7.50
CA PHE A 44 5.90 -3.17 6.53
C PHE A 44 6.57 -2.01 7.28
N GLU A 45 7.90 -2.00 7.30
CA GLU A 45 8.70 -1.06 8.07
C GLU A 45 9.45 -0.11 7.14
N ASN A 46 9.19 1.19 7.32
CA ASN A 46 9.86 2.28 6.65
C ASN A 46 9.85 2.20 5.10
N PRO A 47 8.77 1.70 4.44
CA PRO A 47 8.80 1.57 3.00
C PRO A 47 8.58 2.94 2.32
N ARG A 48 9.29 3.15 1.21
CA ARG A 48 9.31 4.43 0.49
C ARG A 48 9.06 4.28 -1.00
N ALA A 49 8.28 5.17 -1.59
CA ALA A 49 8.06 5.21 -3.04
C ALA A 49 7.64 6.60 -3.53
N GLY A 50 7.59 6.78 -4.85
CA GLY A 50 6.97 7.95 -5.46
C GLY A 50 5.45 7.93 -5.26
N LEU A 51 4.83 6.76 -5.45
CA LEU A 51 3.39 6.54 -5.23
C LEU A 51 3.14 5.33 -4.35
N GLY A 52 2.38 5.53 -3.26
CA GLY A 52 2.01 4.47 -2.32
C GLY A 52 3.22 3.89 -1.59
N GLY A 53 3.58 4.44 -0.43
CA GLY A 53 4.83 4.12 0.27
C GLY A 53 5.03 2.61 0.50
N VAL A 54 3.96 1.88 0.82
CA VAL A 54 3.91 0.42 0.89
C VAL A 54 3.50 -0.17 -0.47
N ALA A 55 2.36 0.25 -0.99
CA ALA A 55 1.66 -0.44 -2.06
C ALA A 55 1.16 0.49 -3.15
N HIS A 56 1.42 0.12 -4.39
CA HIS A 56 0.77 0.65 -5.58
C HIS A 56 0.01 -0.48 -6.29
N VAL A 57 -1.30 -0.30 -6.43
CA VAL A 57 -2.21 -1.32 -6.94
C VAL A 57 -2.96 -0.73 -8.13
N ALA A 58 -2.79 -1.32 -9.32
CA ALA A 58 -3.32 -0.75 -10.56
C ALA A 58 -3.89 -1.78 -11.54
N HIS A 59 -4.67 -1.32 -12.51
CA HIS A 59 -5.11 -2.08 -13.69
C HIS A 59 -6.00 -3.29 -13.37
N ASN A 60 -7.21 -3.04 -12.84
CA ASN A 60 -8.24 -4.04 -12.55
C ASN A 60 -7.77 -5.15 -11.59
N THR A 61 -7.02 -4.76 -10.56
CA THR A 61 -6.40 -5.66 -9.58
C THR A 61 -7.11 -5.63 -8.24
N LEU A 62 -6.84 -6.67 -7.44
CA LEU A 62 -7.28 -6.76 -6.05
C LEU A 62 -6.09 -7.08 -5.15
N THR A 63 -5.85 -6.24 -4.14
CA THR A 63 -4.87 -6.52 -3.09
C THR A 63 -5.54 -6.51 -1.73
N LEU A 64 -5.34 -7.59 -0.96
CA LEU A 64 -5.82 -7.70 0.41
C LEU A 64 -4.66 -7.54 1.38
N LEU A 65 -4.81 -6.61 2.32
CA LEU A 65 -3.90 -6.40 3.45
C LEU A 65 -4.65 -6.72 4.74
N SER A 66 -4.23 -7.76 5.45
CA SER A 66 -4.99 -8.31 6.58
C SER A 66 -4.14 -8.56 7.80
N GLU A 67 -4.66 -8.19 8.98
CA GLU A 67 -4.02 -8.45 10.29
C GLU A 67 -2.54 -8.02 10.32
N SER A 68 -2.21 -6.96 9.57
CA SER A 68 -0.83 -6.54 9.28
C SER A 68 -0.49 -5.22 9.97
N SER A 69 0.78 -4.83 9.91
CA SER A 69 1.24 -3.55 10.45
C SER A 69 2.08 -2.75 9.47
N VAL A 70 1.92 -1.42 9.49
CA VAL A 70 2.71 -0.46 8.72
C VAL A 70 3.33 0.55 9.68
N THR A 71 4.63 0.79 9.57
CA THR A 71 5.33 1.80 10.38
C THR A 71 6.22 2.68 9.50
N GLY A 72 6.09 3.99 9.60
CA GLY A 72 7.03 4.94 8.98
C GLY A 72 7.04 4.95 7.45
N SER A 73 5.94 4.58 6.80
CA SER A 73 5.87 4.58 5.33
C SER A 73 5.78 6.00 4.77
N LEU A 74 6.52 6.27 3.70
CA LEU A 74 6.52 7.59 3.06
C LEU A 74 6.32 7.47 1.56
N ALA A 75 5.35 8.20 1.01
CA ALA A 75 5.21 8.36 -0.43
C ALA A 75 5.55 9.79 -0.85
N GLN A 76 5.99 10.00 -2.09
CA GLN A 76 6.04 11.36 -2.61
C GLN A 76 4.63 11.92 -2.80
N SER A 77 3.71 11.12 -3.35
CA SER A 77 2.28 11.46 -3.52
C SER A 77 1.41 10.19 -3.54
N GLY A 78 0.09 10.33 -3.75
CA GLY A 78 -0.81 9.17 -3.97
C GLY A 78 -1.10 8.31 -2.73
N GLY A 79 -1.07 8.85 -1.52
CA GLY A 79 -1.30 8.06 -0.31
C GLY A 79 0.00 7.61 0.36
N GLY A 80 0.18 7.92 1.64
CA GLY A 80 1.45 7.70 2.34
C GLY A 80 1.87 6.23 2.46
N SER A 81 0.91 5.31 2.49
CA SER A 81 1.12 3.86 2.48
C SER A 81 0.56 3.21 1.22
N VAL A 82 -0.68 3.54 0.83
CA VAL A 82 -1.39 2.81 -0.23
C VAL A 82 -1.89 3.75 -1.32
N PHE A 83 -1.57 3.44 -2.57
CA PHE A 83 -2.20 4.05 -3.74
C PHE A 83 -2.94 3.00 -4.57
N ALA A 84 -4.21 3.27 -4.88
CA ALA A 84 -5.00 2.49 -5.83
C ALA A 84 -5.31 3.32 -7.09
N ALA A 85 -5.06 2.78 -8.28
CA ALA A 85 -5.30 3.45 -9.56
C ALA A 85 -5.88 2.48 -10.61
N GLY A 86 -6.47 3.01 -11.69
CA GLY A 86 -6.96 2.20 -12.81
C GLY A 86 -7.90 1.04 -12.43
N GLU A 87 -9.01 1.35 -11.77
CA GLU A 87 -10.03 0.37 -11.35
C GLU A 87 -9.51 -0.71 -10.38
N ALA A 88 -8.54 -0.35 -9.55
CA ALA A 88 -8.00 -1.22 -8.53
C ALA A 88 -8.83 -1.21 -7.25
N ILE A 89 -8.80 -2.32 -6.52
CA ILE A 89 -9.36 -2.43 -5.18
C ILE A 89 -8.25 -2.83 -4.21
N VAL A 90 -8.10 -2.05 -3.14
CA VAL A 90 -7.28 -2.43 -1.99
C VAL A 90 -8.20 -2.61 -0.79
N ASP A 91 -8.27 -3.81 -0.27
CA ASP A 91 -9.07 -4.15 0.89
C ASP A 91 -8.17 -4.35 2.10
N VAL A 92 -8.31 -3.46 3.09
CA VAL A 92 -7.48 -3.43 4.30
C VAL A 92 -8.35 -3.75 5.50
N PHE A 93 -8.01 -4.80 6.23
CA PHE A 93 -8.72 -5.16 7.45
C PHE A 93 -7.83 -5.60 8.60
N GLY A 94 -8.16 -5.17 9.83
CA GLY A 94 -7.39 -5.52 11.02
C GLY A 94 -5.96 -4.96 11.02
N LEU A 95 -5.72 -3.84 10.34
CA LEU A 95 -4.38 -3.27 10.13
C LEU A 95 -4.08 -2.15 11.11
N THR A 96 -2.86 -2.14 11.66
CA THR A 96 -2.35 -0.99 12.44
C THR A 96 -1.31 -0.23 11.64
N ALA A 97 -1.45 1.09 11.53
CA ALA A 97 -0.51 1.96 10.83
C ALA A 97 -0.05 3.12 11.72
N THR A 98 1.26 3.37 11.75
CA THR A 98 1.84 4.54 12.43
C THR A 98 2.82 5.28 11.54
N GLY A 99 2.79 6.61 11.58
CA GLY A 99 3.77 7.46 10.90
C GLY A 99 3.77 7.30 9.37
N SER A 100 2.61 7.05 8.78
CA SER A 100 2.43 7.08 7.33
C SER A 100 2.36 8.52 6.84
N GLY A 101 2.99 8.87 5.71
CA GLY A 101 2.83 10.23 5.20
C GLY A 101 3.13 10.41 3.72
N THR A 102 2.73 11.56 3.19
CA THR A 102 3.11 12.01 1.84
C THR A 102 3.95 13.28 1.91
N VAL A 103 4.97 13.39 1.05
CA VAL A 103 5.81 14.61 0.91
C VAL A 103 5.08 15.73 0.17
N SER A 104 4.24 15.39 -0.80
CA SER A 104 3.48 16.35 -1.60
C SER A 104 2.23 15.68 -2.17
N GLY A 105 1.05 15.99 -1.66
CA GLY A 105 -0.21 15.45 -2.17
C GLY A 105 -1.27 15.23 -1.11
N ARG A 106 -2.16 14.27 -1.39
CA ARG A 106 -3.32 13.96 -0.56
C ARG A 106 -3.23 12.53 -0.02
N GLY A 107 -3.79 12.34 1.17
CA GLY A 107 -3.95 11.03 1.81
C GLY A 107 -2.75 10.63 2.67
N GLY A 108 -2.78 10.94 3.96
CA GLY A 108 -1.64 10.60 4.83
C GLY A 108 -1.41 9.09 5.00
N PHE A 109 -2.44 8.28 4.79
CA PHE A 109 -2.32 6.82 4.77
C PHE A 109 -2.61 6.21 3.41
N ALA A 110 -3.75 6.55 2.80
CA ALA A 110 -4.16 5.95 1.53
C ALA A 110 -4.82 6.96 0.60
N ALA A 111 -4.74 6.72 -0.70
CA ALA A 111 -5.49 7.42 -1.71
C ALA A 111 -5.97 6.47 -2.82
N ALA A 112 -7.07 6.83 -3.47
CA ALA A 112 -7.61 6.12 -4.61
C ALA A 112 -7.88 7.10 -5.77
N GLY A 113 -7.41 6.76 -6.97
CA GLY A 113 -7.68 7.46 -8.23
C GLY A 113 -8.42 6.58 -9.23
N ASP A 114 -8.93 7.15 -10.32
CA ASP A 114 -9.47 6.43 -11.48
C ASP A 114 -10.43 5.28 -11.16
N ARG A 115 -11.57 5.60 -10.53
CA ARG A 115 -12.62 4.65 -10.12
C ARG A 115 -12.13 3.52 -9.18
N SER A 116 -10.92 3.62 -8.65
CA SER A 116 -10.36 2.69 -7.68
C SER A 116 -10.93 2.91 -6.29
N GLN A 117 -10.72 1.93 -5.41
CA GLN A 117 -11.19 1.97 -4.03
C GLN A 117 -10.10 1.50 -3.09
N VAL A 118 -9.97 2.20 -1.96
CA VAL A 118 -9.28 1.68 -0.78
C VAL A 118 -10.34 1.53 0.31
N VAL A 119 -10.63 0.29 0.68
CA VAL A 119 -11.62 -0.07 1.70
C VAL A 119 -10.88 -0.34 3.00
N LEU A 120 -11.24 0.38 4.06
CA LEU A 120 -10.62 0.27 5.38
C LEU A 120 -11.64 -0.26 6.38
N ARG A 121 -11.34 -1.37 7.05
CA ARG A 121 -12.19 -2.01 8.07
C ARG A 121 -11.36 -2.39 9.28
N ASP A 122 -11.83 -2.09 10.48
CA ASP A 122 -11.10 -2.47 11.71
C ASP A 122 -9.62 -2.04 11.70
N VAL A 123 -9.35 -0.83 11.20
CA VAL A 123 -7.99 -0.28 11.12
C VAL A 123 -7.73 0.73 12.23
N SER A 124 -6.49 0.77 12.71
CA SER A 124 -5.99 1.79 13.62
C SER A 124 -4.88 2.57 12.93
N ILE A 125 -5.12 3.82 12.56
CA ILE A 125 -4.16 4.67 11.85
C ILE A 125 -3.82 5.88 12.74
N ALA A 126 -2.55 6.01 13.10
CA ALA A 126 -2.07 7.10 13.96
C ALA A 126 -0.92 7.87 13.30
N GLY A 127 -0.95 9.21 13.43
CA GLY A 127 0.13 10.07 12.93
C GLY A 127 0.26 10.07 11.39
N ALA A 128 -0.86 9.90 10.68
CA ALA A 128 -0.87 9.98 9.23
C ALA A 128 -0.82 11.45 8.75
N THR A 129 0.14 11.82 7.91
CA THR A 129 0.33 13.23 7.46
C THR A 129 0.25 13.39 5.95
N ALA A 130 -0.36 14.47 5.48
CA ALA A 130 -0.35 14.85 4.06
C ALA A 130 0.03 16.33 3.94
N GLU A 131 1.01 16.62 3.10
CA GLU A 131 1.53 17.97 2.81
C GLU A 131 1.13 18.46 1.42
#